data_AF-A0A9E1SK56-F1
#
_entry.id   AF-A0A9E1SK56-F1
#
_cell.length_a   1.000
_cell.length_b   1.000
_cell.length_c   1.000
_cell.angle_alpha   90.00
_cell.angle_beta   90.00
_cell.angle_gamma   90.00
#
_symmetry.space_group_name_H-M   'P 1'
#
loop_
_entity.id
_entity.type
_entity.pdbx_description
1 polymer ?
#
loop_
_entity_poly.entity_id
_entity_poly.type
_entity_poly.pdbx_seq_one_letter_code
_entity_poly.pdbx_strand_id
1 'polypeptide(L)'
;MLEIALGIIIFTFIVIALVFVIIGAKSQLVASGDVEILINDEKKIHVPVGGKLLTALADHGLFVPSACGGGGTCAQCKVKINSGGGEILPTELGHITKREAAEGERLSCQV
;
A
#
# COMPACT_ATOMS: atom_id res chain seq x y z
N MET A 1 48.44 11.54 -12.12
CA MET A 1 47.72 11.86 -10.88
C MET A 1 46.47 12.69 -11.17
N LEU A 2 46.58 13.87 -11.82
CA LEU A 2 45.42 14.71 -12.13
C LEU A 2 44.40 14.04 -13.05
N GLU A 3 44.84 13.38 -14.14
CA GLU A 3 43.93 12.70 -15.08
C GLU A 3 43.13 11.57 -14.45
N ILE A 4 43.78 10.79 -13.57
CA ILE A 4 43.12 9.70 -12.82
C ILE A 4 42.07 10.28 -11.86
N ALA A 5 42.42 11.37 -11.16
CA ALA A 5 41.47 12.06 -10.27
C ALA A 5 40.27 12.62 -11.05
N LEU A 6 40.51 13.20 -12.24
CA LEU A 6 39.46 13.75 -13.10
C LEU A 6 38.50 12.65 -13.60
N GLY A 7 39.04 11.50 -14.02
CA GLY A 7 38.25 10.34 -14.43
C GLY A 7 37.36 9.80 -13.30
N ILE A 8 37.90 9.69 -12.08
CA ILE A 8 37.13 9.24 -10.90
C ILE A 8 36.00 10.22 -10.58
N ILE A 9 36.25 11.53 -10.64
CA ILE A 9 35.25 12.57 -10.35
C ILE A 9 34.12 12.54 -11.39
N ILE A 10 34.44 12.49 -12.68
CA ILE A 10 33.43 12.47 -13.76
C ILE A 10 32.56 11.22 -13.64
N PHE A 11 33.18 10.05 -13.45
CA PHE A 11 32.44 8.80 -13.31
C PHE A 11 31.50 8.82 -12.10
N THR A 12 32.01 9.27 -10.95
CA THR A 12 31.21 9.40 -9.72
C THR A 12 30.05 10.37 -9.90
N PHE A 13 30.29 11.51 -10.55
CA PHE A 13 29.26 12.51 -10.83
C PHE A 13 28.13 11.94 -11.70
N ILE A 14 28.47 11.21 -12.77
CA ILE A 14 27.48 10.57 -13.64
C ILE A 14 26.61 9.58 -12.87
N VAL A 15 27.22 8.75 -12.03
CA VAL A 15 26.47 7.77 -11.21
C VAL A 15 25.54 8.47 -10.23
N ILE A 16 26.01 9.50 -9.53
CA ILE A 16 25.19 10.28 -8.59
C ILE A 16 24.03 10.98 -9.33
N ALA A 17 24.30 11.60 -10.48
CA ALA A 17 23.28 12.25 -11.29
C ALA A 17 22.18 11.27 -11.70
N LEU A 18 22.57 10.05 -12.12
CA LEU A 18 21.63 9.00 -12.49
C LEU A 18 20.77 8.53 -11.31
N VAL A 19 21.35 8.40 -10.11
CA VAL A 19 20.60 8.08 -8.88
C VAL A 19 19.55 9.14 -8.57
N PHE A 20 19.90 10.43 -8.69
CA PHE A 20 18.93 11.52 -8.46
C PHE A 20 17.78 11.50 -9.48
N VAL A 21 18.07 11.20 -10.75
CA VAL A 21 17.03 11.05 -11.80
C VAL A 21 16.07 9.91 -11.45
N ILE A 22 16.59 8.76 -11.00
CA ILE A 22 15.76 7.61 -10.60
C ILE A 22 14.89 7.95 -9.39
N ILE A 23 15.45 8.59 -8.36
CA ILE A 23 14.68 8.96 -7.15
C ILE A 23 13.60 9.99 -7.50
N GLY A 24 13.93 10.97 -8.35
CA GLY A 24 12.96 11.95 -8.85
C GLY A 24 11.80 11.28 -9.58
N ALA A 25 12.09 10.35 -10.50
CA ALA A 25 11.07 9.58 -11.21
C ALA A 25 10.20 8.74 -10.26
N LYS A 26 10.81 8.05 -9.28
CA LYS A 26 10.08 7.26 -8.27
C LYS A 26 9.10 8.12 -7.49
N SER A 27 9.51 9.33 -7.09
CA SER A 27 8.66 10.22 -6.27
C SER A 27 7.39 10.70 -6.99
N GLN A 28 7.41 10.80 -8.32
CA GLN A 28 6.22 11.15 -9.10
C GLN A 28 5.37 9.93 -9.49
N LEU A 29 6.00 8.79 -9.78
CA LEU A 29 5.31 7.61 -10.30
C LEU A 29 4.71 6.72 -9.21
N VAL A 30 5.23 6.80 -7.98
CA VAL A 30 4.72 6.03 -6.84
C VAL A 30 3.90 6.94 -5.95
N ALA A 31 2.62 6.62 -5.78
CA ALA A 31 1.75 7.28 -4.83
C ALA A 31 2.43 7.30 -3.46
N SER A 32 2.71 8.50 -2.96
CA SER A 32 3.44 8.74 -1.71
C SER A 32 2.66 9.80 -0.94
N GLY A 33 2.38 9.57 0.35
CA GLY A 33 1.64 10.50 1.20
C GLY A 33 0.66 9.81 2.15
N ASP A 34 -0.18 10.62 2.80
CA ASP A 34 -1.28 10.14 3.63
C ASP A 34 -2.59 10.18 2.81
N VAL A 35 -3.36 9.10 2.88
CA VAL A 35 -4.71 9.04 2.33
C VAL A 35 -5.74 9.18 3.45
N GLU A 36 -6.84 9.85 3.14
CA GLU A 36 -8.00 9.94 4.03
C GLU A 36 -8.90 8.72 3.79
N ILE A 37 -9.22 7.98 4.86
CA ILE A 37 -10.18 6.89 4.84
C ILE A 37 -11.39 7.30 5.67
N LEU A 38 -12.57 7.23 5.07
CA LEU A 38 -13.85 7.42 5.74
C LEU A 38 -14.42 6.07 6.16
N ILE A 39 -14.70 5.92 7.45
CA ILE A 39 -15.21 4.70 8.05
C ILE A 39 -16.64 4.93 8.50
N ASN A 40 -17.56 4.15 7.94
CA ASN A 40 -19.00 4.19 8.24
C ASN A 40 -19.61 5.60 8.20
N ASP A 41 -19.12 6.48 7.32
CA ASP A 41 -19.55 7.88 7.20
C ASP A 41 -19.39 8.75 8.47
N GLU A 42 -18.70 8.25 9.49
CA GLU A 42 -18.60 8.89 10.80
C GLU A 42 -17.17 9.28 11.16
N LYS A 43 -16.19 8.41 10.87
CA LYS A 43 -14.80 8.59 11.32
C LYS A 43 -13.86 8.74 10.12
N LYS A 44 -13.08 9.81 10.12
CA LYS A 44 -12.02 10.06 9.14
C LYS A 44 -10.67 9.78 9.79
N ILE A 45 -9.86 8.97 9.13
CA ILE A 45 -8.49 8.68 9.56
C ILE A 45 -7.52 9.00 8.42
N HIS A 46 -6.34 9.50 8.79
CA HIS A 46 -5.22 9.69 7.87
C HIS A 46 -4.24 8.56 8.06
N VAL A 47 -3.92 7.87 6.97
CA VAL A 47 -3.03 6.70 6.99
C VAL A 47 -2.03 6.78 5.84
N PRO A 48 -0.77 6.38 6.08
CA PRO A 48 0.24 6.37 5.03
C PRO A 48 -0.07 5.29 3.99
N VAL A 49 0.12 5.60 2.71
CA VAL A 49 -0.01 4.59 1.64
C VAL A 49 1.10 3.54 1.69
N GLY A 50 0.76 2.30 1.31
CA GLY A 50 1.68 1.17 1.24
C GLY A 50 1.57 0.17 2.40
N GLY A 51 0.77 0.49 3.43
CA GLY A 51 0.37 -0.46 4.48
C GLY A 51 -0.89 -1.25 4.12
N LYS A 52 -1.22 -2.26 4.95
CA LYS A 52 -2.48 -3.00 4.88
C LYS A 52 -3.58 -2.25 5.62
N LEU A 53 -4.79 -2.26 5.11
CA LEU A 53 -5.96 -1.65 5.74
C LEU A 53 -6.22 -2.22 7.14
N LEU A 54 -5.98 -3.53 7.35
CA LEU A 54 -6.11 -4.20 8.66
C LEU A 54 -5.24 -3.53 9.72
N THR A 55 -3.98 -3.25 9.40
CA THR A 55 -3.03 -2.63 10.34
C THR A 55 -3.39 -1.16 10.55
N ALA A 56 -3.72 -0.46 9.48
CA ALA A 56 -4.14 0.94 9.54
C ALA A 56 -5.38 1.14 10.44
N LEU A 57 -6.37 0.24 10.38
CA LEU A 57 -7.52 0.27 11.27
C LEU A 57 -7.14 -0.01 12.73
N ALA A 58 -6.27 -1.00 12.96
CA ALA A 58 -5.81 -1.35 14.30
C ALA A 58 -5.03 -0.21 14.98
N ASP A 59 -4.17 0.49 14.25
CA ASP A 59 -3.40 1.64 14.75
C ASP A 59 -4.32 2.80 15.19
N HIS A 60 -5.49 2.93 14.55
CA HIS A 60 -6.53 3.90 14.90
C HIS A 60 -7.58 3.37 15.89
N GLY A 61 -7.28 2.25 16.56
CA GLY A 61 -8.09 1.63 17.61
C GLY A 61 -9.31 0.84 17.11
N LEU A 62 -9.40 0.56 15.82
CA LEU A 62 -10.47 -0.22 15.20
C LEU A 62 -9.99 -1.64 14.89
N PHE A 63 -10.29 -2.57 15.79
CA PHE A 63 -9.82 -3.95 15.68
C PHE A 63 -10.80 -4.79 14.88
N VAL A 64 -10.36 -5.20 13.69
CA VAL A 64 -11.07 -6.21 12.88
C VAL A 64 -10.53 -7.59 13.25
N PRO A 65 -11.39 -8.59 13.50
CA PRO A 65 -10.94 -9.93 13.87
C PRO A 65 -10.00 -10.51 12.80
N SER A 66 -8.83 -11.00 13.22
CA SER A 66 -7.85 -11.61 12.33
C SER A 66 -7.07 -12.69 13.05
N ALA A 67 -7.39 -13.95 12.75
CA ALA A 67 -6.70 -15.10 13.34
C ALA A 67 -5.34 -15.40 12.67
N CYS A 68 -5.16 -14.96 11.42
CA CYS A 68 -3.96 -15.24 10.61
C CYS A 68 -2.91 -14.12 10.60
N GLY A 69 -3.10 -13.05 11.38
CA GLY A 69 -2.17 -11.90 11.39
C GLY A 69 -2.05 -11.17 10.05
N GLY A 70 -3.04 -11.31 9.17
CA GLY A 70 -3.05 -10.66 7.85
C GLY A 70 -2.46 -11.47 6.70
N GLY A 71 -2.38 -12.79 6.83
CA GLY A 71 -2.00 -13.72 5.76
C GLY A 71 -3.09 -14.04 4.73
N GLY A 72 -4.30 -13.49 4.87
CA GLY A 72 -5.39 -13.69 3.89
C GLY A 72 -6.07 -15.07 3.92
N THR A 73 -5.74 -15.93 4.89
CA THR A 73 -6.20 -17.33 4.92
C THR A 73 -7.35 -17.63 5.88
N CYS A 74 -7.64 -16.75 6.83
CA CYS A 74 -8.67 -16.99 7.86
C CYS A 74 -10.06 -16.40 7.54
N ALA A 75 -10.15 -15.52 6.53
CA ALA A 75 -11.38 -14.82 6.12
C ALA A 75 -12.15 -14.03 7.20
N GLN A 76 -11.56 -13.80 8.38
CA GLN A 76 -12.22 -13.09 9.48
C GLN A 76 -12.18 -11.57 9.29
N CYS A 77 -11.17 -11.06 8.59
CA CYS A 77 -10.95 -9.63 8.38
C CYS A 77 -11.81 -9.02 7.26
N LYS A 78 -13.06 -9.46 7.17
CA LYS A 78 -14.01 -9.06 6.15
C LYS A 78 -14.51 -7.63 6.39
N VAL A 79 -14.42 -6.79 5.36
CA VAL A 79 -14.84 -5.40 5.37
C VAL A 79 -15.51 -5.04 4.04
N LYS A 80 -16.39 -4.05 4.07
CA LYS A 80 -17.03 -3.52 2.87
C LYS A 80 -16.30 -2.25 2.42
N ILE A 81 -15.88 -2.22 1.16
CA ILE A 81 -15.16 -1.09 0.57
C ILE A 81 -16.04 -0.46 -0.50
N ASN A 82 -16.48 0.78 -0.24
CA ASN A 82 -17.35 1.52 -1.15
C ASN A 82 -16.58 2.12 -2.34
N SER A 83 -15.31 2.47 -2.14
CA SER A 83 -14.46 3.07 -3.17
C SER A 83 -12.97 2.86 -2.88
N GLY A 84 -12.15 2.70 -3.92
CA GLY A 84 -10.68 2.71 -3.78
C GLY A 84 -10.01 1.38 -3.39
N GLY A 85 -10.77 0.28 -3.26
CA GLY A 85 -10.24 -1.05 -2.87
C GLY A 85 -9.61 -1.88 -3.99
N GLY A 86 -9.48 -1.35 -5.20
CA GLY A 86 -8.95 -2.07 -6.37
C GLY A 86 -9.78 -3.30 -6.77
N GLU A 87 -9.19 -4.17 -7.59
CA GLU A 87 -9.80 -5.43 -8.02
C GLU A 87 -9.63 -6.54 -6.99
N ILE A 88 -10.56 -7.51 -6.94
CA ILE A 88 -10.48 -8.64 -6.01
C ILE A 88 -9.27 -9.52 -6.31
N LEU A 89 -8.47 -9.81 -5.30
CA LEU A 89 -7.27 -10.65 -5.48
C LEU A 89 -7.65 -12.13 -5.53
N PRO A 90 -6.87 -12.99 -6.23
CA PRO A 90 -7.09 -14.43 -6.23
C PRO A 90 -7.09 -15.07 -4.84
N THR A 91 -6.36 -14.48 -3.89
CA THR A 91 -6.33 -14.91 -2.48
C THR A 91 -7.66 -14.71 -1.77
N GLU A 92 -8.48 -13.76 -2.22
CA GLU A 92 -9.80 -13.45 -1.65
C GLU A 92 -10.91 -14.32 -2.26
N LEU A 93 -10.74 -14.78 -3.51
CA LEU A 93 -11.75 -15.55 -4.25
C LEU A 93 -12.15 -16.88 -3.59
N GLY A 94 -11.26 -17.47 -2.78
CA GLY A 94 -11.58 -18.67 -2.00
C GLY A 94 -12.52 -18.42 -0.82
N HIS A 95 -12.68 -17.16 -0.42
CA HIS A 95 -13.38 -16.75 0.80
C HIS A 95 -14.56 -15.81 0.55
N ILE A 96 -14.58 -15.14 -0.60
CA ILE A 96 -15.58 -14.16 -0.99
C ILE A 96 -16.27 -14.64 -2.27
N THR A 97 -17.60 -14.73 -2.22
CA THR A 97 -18.39 -15.10 -3.40
C THR A 97 -18.46 -13.96 -4.41
N LYS A 98 -18.77 -14.28 -5.68
CA LYS A 98 -18.94 -13.24 -6.72
C LYS A 98 -20.00 -12.20 -6.38
N ARG A 99 -21.05 -12.60 -5.65
CA ARG A 99 -22.10 -11.68 -5.19
C ARG A 99 -21.58 -10.71 -4.13
N GLU A 100 -20.89 -11.23 -3.12
CA GLU A 100 -20.28 -10.40 -2.05
C GLU A 100 -19.21 -9.46 -2.61
N ALA A 101 -18.37 -9.94 -3.54
CA ALA A 101 -17.40 -9.10 -4.22
C ALA A 101 -18.05 -7.95 -5.00
N ALA A 102 -19.20 -8.18 -5.64
CA ALA A 102 -19.98 -7.14 -6.33
C ALA A 102 -20.59 -6.13 -5.35
N GLU A 103 -20.84 -6.52 -4.10
CA GLU A 103 -21.26 -5.63 -3.03
C GLU A 103 -20.08 -4.87 -2.39
N GLY A 104 -18.84 -5.14 -2.80
CA GLY A 104 -17.63 -4.49 -2.29
C GLY A 104 -17.02 -5.18 -1.07
N GLU A 105 -17.39 -6.43 -0.79
CA GLU A 105 -16.77 -7.22 0.28
C GLU A 105 -15.32 -7.55 -0.07
N ARG A 106 -14.40 -7.27 0.86
CA ARG A 106 -12.95 -7.46 0.72
C ARG A 106 -12.32 -7.92 2.03
N LEU A 107 -11.13 -8.53 1.94
CA LEU A 107 -10.32 -8.83 3.11
C LEU A 107 -9.41 -7.63 3.40
N SER A 108 -9.61 -6.98 4.55
CA SER A 108 -8.82 -5.79 4.93
C SER A 108 -7.32 -6.04 5.06
N CYS A 109 -6.88 -7.30 5.11
CA CYS A 109 -5.45 -7.63 5.12
C CYS A 109 -4.80 -7.80 3.72
N GLN A 110 -5.61 -7.85 2.67
CA GLN A 110 -5.16 -7.94 1.27
C GLN A 110 -5.31 -6.61 0.52
N VAL A 111 -6.04 -5.68 1.12
CA VAL A 111 -6.17 -4.28 0.71
C VAL A 111 -5.26 -3.42 1.58
#